data_AF-A0A4Q6BXM7-F1
#
_entry.id   AF-A0A4Q6BXM7-F1
#
_cell.length_a   1.000
_cell.length_b   1.000
_cell.length_c   1.000
_cell.angle_alpha   90.00
_cell.angle_beta   90.00
_cell.angle_gamma   90.00
#
_symmetry.space_group_name_H-M   'P 1'
#
loop_
_entity.id
_entity.type
_entity.pdbx_description
1 polymer ?
#
loop_
_entity_poly.entity_id
_entity_poly.type
_entity_poly.pdbx_seq_one_letter_code
_entity_poly.pdbx_strand_id
1 'polypeptide(L)'
;ENMVNSDNLDGSQASYVTLAASIYGNDIEKVDLLVGILAEFTRPHGFAISETQFQIFILNASRRLFSDRFLTEAYTPEFYTQVGYDYVNQTTMVDILKRSFPKLSRPLQGVENAFDVWSRERDEYSLGTAQRADFLN
;
A
#
# COMPACT_ATOMS: atom_id res chain seq x y z
N GLU A 1 -3.14 30.52 4.55
CA GLU A 1 -1.87 30.19 3.88
C GLU A 1 -2.18 29.95 2.40
N ASN A 2 -1.38 30.45 1.46
CA ASN A 2 -1.72 30.38 0.03
C ASN A 2 -1.28 29.03 -0.55
N MET A 3 -2.06 28.47 -1.49
CA MET A 3 -1.80 27.14 -2.08
C MET A 3 -0.58 27.13 -3.01
N VAL A 4 -0.13 28.29 -3.48
CA VAL A 4 0.98 28.42 -4.43
C VAL A 4 2.27 28.74 -3.67
N ASN A 5 3.09 27.72 -3.43
CA ASN A 5 4.50 27.90 -3.07
C ASN A 5 5.34 27.37 -4.23
N SER A 6 5.98 28.27 -4.98
CA SER A 6 6.56 28.02 -6.31
C SER A 6 7.85 27.20 -6.30
N ASP A 7 8.38 26.89 -5.13
CA ASP A 7 9.82 26.67 -5.02
C ASP A 7 10.26 25.22 -5.31
N ASN A 8 9.33 24.26 -5.48
CA ASN A 8 9.66 22.83 -5.63
C ASN A 8 8.72 22.00 -6.54
N LEU A 9 8.00 22.61 -7.49
CA LEU A 9 7.05 21.87 -8.35
C LEU A 9 7.64 21.58 -9.74
N ASP A 10 7.58 20.32 -10.19
CA ASP A 10 7.83 19.98 -11.59
C ASP A 10 6.76 20.63 -12.51
N GLY A 11 7.06 20.74 -13.80
CA GLY A 11 6.17 21.42 -14.76
C GLY A 11 4.78 20.79 -14.91
N SER A 12 4.63 19.49 -14.60
CA SER A 12 3.32 18.81 -14.59
C SER A 12 2.54 19.11 -13.31
N GLN A 13 3.22 19.11 -12.16
CA GLN A 13 2.66 19.41 -10.84
C GLN A 13 2.16 20.85 -10.73
N ALA A 14 2.87 21.80 -11.35
CA ALA A 14 2.50 23.20 -11.37
C ALA A 14 1.08 23.42 -11.97
N SER A 15 0.70 22.62 -12.97
CA SER A 15 -0.63 22.70 -13.58
C SER A 15 -1.74 22.24 -12.63
N TYR A 16 -1.51 21.18 -11.85
CA TYR A 16 -2.46 20.66 -10.86
C TYR A 16 -2.64 21.62 -9.68
N VAL A 17 -1.57 22.26 -9.21
CA VAL A 17 -1.63 23.27 -8.15
C VAL A 17 -2.41 24.49 -8.62
N THR A 18 -2.20 24.93 -9.87
CA THR A 18 -2.96 26.05 -10.45
C THR A 18 -4.45 25.73 -10.54
N LEU A 19 -4.79 24.51 -10.98
CA LEU A 19 -6.18 24.05 -11.02
C LEU A 19 -6.80 24.00 -9.62
N ALA A 20 -6.10 23.41 -8.64
CA ALA A 20 -6.57 23.34 -7.26
C ALA A 20 -6.79 24.75 -6.66
N ALA A 21 -5.85 25.68 -6.89
CA ALA A 21 -5.99 27.06 -6.45
C ALA A 21 -7.22 27.75 -7.06
N SER A 22 -7.55 27.46 -8.32
CA SER A 22 -8.76 28.01 -8.96
C SER A 22 -10.07 27.47 -8.37
N ILE A 23 -10.07 26.20 -7.93
CA ILE A 23 -11.26 25.53 -7.37
C ILE A 23 -11.49 25.97 -5.91
N TYR A 24 -10.42 26.01 -5.10
CA TYR A 24 -10.51 26.28 -3.66
C TYR A 24 -10.29 27.76 -3.29
N GLY A 25 -10.19 28.64 -4.29
CA GLY A 25 -10.00 30.08 -4.07
C GLY A 25 -8.64 30.42 -3.44
N ASN A 26 -7.61 29.66 -3.78
CA ASN A 26 -6.24 29.76 -3.26
C ASN A 26 -6.14 29.61 -1.73
N ASP A 27 -7.10 28.94 -1.10
CA ASP A 27 -7.15 28.68 0.34
C ASP A 27 -6.90 27.19 0.64
N ILE A 28 -5.74 26.88 1.23
CA ILE A 28 -5.31 25.50 1.49
C ILE A 28 -6.22 24.77 2.50
N GLU A 29 -6.79 25.51 3.45
CA GLU A 29 -7.65 24.94 4.52
C GLU A 29 -8.99 24.43 3.98
N LYS A 30 -9.33 24.77 2.72
CA LYS A 30 -10.53 24.29 2.04
C LYS A 30 -10.32 23.02 1.24
N VAL A 31 -9.08 22.53 1.12
CA VAL A 31 -8.78 21.33 0.34
C VAL A 31 -9.38 20.11 1.03
N ASP A 32 -10.21 19.38 0.29
CA ASP A 32 -10.74 18.10 0.75
C ASP A 32 -9.63 17.07 0.96
N LEU A 33 -9.76 16.27 2.03
CA LEU A 33 -8.79 15.23 2.37
C LEU A 33 -8.49 14.27 1.21
N LEU A 34 -9.52 13.83 0.48
CA LEU A 34 -9.34 12.92 -0.67
C LEU A 34 -8.51 13.56 -1.79
N VAL A 35 -8.68 14.86 -2.03
CA VAL A 35 -7.90 15.58 -3.04
C VAL A 35 -6.46 15.72 -2.56
N GLY A 36 -6.25 16.06 -1.28
CA GLY A 36 -4.93 16.17 -0.67
C GLY A 36 -4.11 14.88 -0.77
N ILE A 37 -4.67 13.74 -0.34
CA ILE A 37 -3.94 12.46 -0.35
C ILE A 37 -3.64 11.95 -1.77
N LEU A 38 -4.46 12.29 -2.77
CA LEU A 38 -4.19 11.94 -4.17
C LEU A 38 -3.19 12.88 -4.85
N ALA A 39 -3.17 14.15 -4.44
CA ALA A 39 -2.25 15.16 -4.95
C ALA A 39 -0.85 15.12 -4.29
N GLU A 40 -0.71 14.41 -3.17
CA GLU A 40 0.53 14.27 -2.41
C GLU A 40 1.64 13.64 -3.26
N PHE A 41 2.69 14.42 -3.51
CA PHE A 41 3.74 14.01 -4.43
C PHE A 41 4.89 13.26 -3.75
N THR A 42 5.27 13.68 -2.55
CA THR A 42 6.34 13.04 -1.77
C THR A 42 5.89 11.66 -1.33
N ARG A 43 6.38 10.64 -2.01
CA ARG A 43 6.19 9.24 -1.62
C ARG A 43 7.53 8.52 -1.69
N PRO A 44 7.90 7.74 -0.67
CA PRO A 44 9.04 6.85 -0.79
C PRO A 44 8.88 5.93 -2.01
N HIS A 45 9.99 5.60 -2.65
CA HIS A 45 9.98 4.73 -3.82
C HIS A 45 9.30 3.39 -3.49
N GLY A 46 8.33 3.01 -4.33
CA GLY A 46 7.56 1.78 -4.20
C GLY A 46 6.27 1.87 -3.37
N PHE A 47 5.89 3.05 -2.90
CA PHE A 47 4.62 3.25 -2.21
C PHE A 47 3.48 3.52 -3.19
N ALA A 48 2.38 2.77 -3.03
CA ALA A 48 1.15 2.96 -3.80
C ALA A 48 0.16 3.94 -3.16
N ILE A 49 0.41 4.35 -1.90
CA ILE A 49 -0.44 5.24 -1.10
C ILE A 49 0.35 6.48 -0.65
N SER A 50 -0.36 7.52 -0.22
CA SER A 50 0.24 8.77 0.28
C SER A 50 0.89 8.56 1.66
N GLU A 51 1.84 9.42 2.06
CA GLU A 51 2.44 9.38 3.39
C GLU A 51 1.38 9.63 4.46
N THR A 52 0.49 10.60 4.23
CA THR A 52 -0.65 10.88 5.12
C THR A 52 -1.50 9.63 5.35
N GLN A 53 -1.82 8.88 4.29
CA GLN A 53 -2.55 7.60 4.40
C GLN A 53 -1.72 6.55 5.13
N PHE A 54 -0.41 6.50 4.88
CA PHE A 54 0.49 5.52 5.47
C PHE A 54 0.63 5.68 6.99
N GLN A 55 0.69 6.90 7.51
CA GLN A 55 0.74 7.16 8.96
C GLN A 55 -0.49 6.58 9.67
N ILE A 56 -1.68 6.82 9.09
CA ILE A 56 -2.93 6.26 9.60
C ILE A 56 -2.96 4.74 9.43
N PHE A 57 -2.42 4.22 8.34
CA PHE A 57 -2.32 2.79 8.09
C PHE A 57 -1.44 2.09 9.14
N ILE A 58 -0.27 2.63 9.49
CA ILE A 58 0.63 2.04 10.51
C ILE A 58 -0.15 1.86 11.82
N LEU A 59 -0.78 2.93 12.30
CA LEU A 59 -1.51 2.89 13.56
C LEU A 59 -2.66 1.86 13.52
N ASN A 60 -3.48 1.91 12.47
CA ASN A 60 -4.69 1.09 12.40
C ASN A 60 -4.41 -0.37 12.03
N ALA A 61 -3.40 -0.64 11.21
CA ALA A 61 -2.97 -2.00 10.89
C ALA A 61 -2.46 -2.71 12.14
N SER A 62 -1.60 -2.06 12.92
CA SER A 62 -1.14 -2.60 14.20
C SER A 62 -2.30 -2.77 15.18
N ARG A 63 -3.18 -1.77 15.32
CA ARG A 63 -4.33 -1.85 16.23
C ARG A 63 -5.25 -3.02 15.88
N ARG A 64 -5.51 -3.28 14.60
CA ARG A 64 -6.34 -4.42 14.18
C ARG A 64 -5.79 -5.77 14.63
N LEU A 65 -4.47 -5.94 14.67
CA LEU A 65 -3.85 -7.16 15.16
C LEU A 65 -3.85 -7.22 16.69
N PHE A 66 -3.36 -6.16 17.34
CA PHE A 66 -3.15 -6.18 18.80
C PHE A 66 -4.43 -6.07 19.63
N SER A 67 -5.51 -5.53 19.06
CA SER A 67 -6.79 -5.40 19.77
C SER A 67 -7.68 -6.64 19.67
N ASP A 68 -7.35 -7.58 18.78
CA ASP A 68 -8.13 -8.79 18.60
C ASP A 68 -7.57 -9.94 19.44
N ARG A 69 -8.40 -10.45 20.36
CA ARG A 69 -8.05 -11.60 21.19
C ARG A 69 -7.69 -12.83 20.35
N PHE A 70 -8.36 -13.04 19.22
CA PHE A 70 -8.14 -14.20 18.35
C PHE A 70 -6.81 -14.14 17.59
N LEU A 71 -6.21 -12.95 17.47
CA LEU A 71 -4.89 -12.73 16.86
C LEU A 71 -3.79 -12.49 17.91
N THR A 72 -4.14 -12.55 19.20
CA THR A 72 -3.22 -12.36 20.33
C THR A 72 -3.32 -13.53 21.32
N GLU A 73 -4.07 -13.37 22.41
CA GLU A 73 -4.13 -14.34 23.52
C GLU A 73 -4.67 -15.72 23.10
N ALA A 74 -5.64 -15.75 22.18
CA ALA A 74 -6.27 -16.97 21.72
C ALA A 74 -5.68 -17.49 20.41
N TYR A 75 -4.57 -16.92 19.91
CA TYR A 75 -3.87 -17.44 18.74
C TYR A 75 -2.96 -18.62 19.13
N THR A 76 -3.58 -19.72 19.57
CA THR A 76 -2.89 -20.94 20.01
C THR A 76 -3.45 -22.20 19.33
N PRO A 77 -2.66 -23.30 19.25
CA PRO A 77 -3.13 -24.57 18.71
C PRO A 77 -4.31 -25.18 19.47
N GLU A 78 -4.47 -24.90 20.77
CA GLU A 78 -5.60 -25.39 21.56
C GLU A 78 -6.91 -24.74 21.12
N PHE A 79 -6.87 -23.44 20.78
CA PHE A 79 -8.04 -22.70 20.33
C PHE A 79 -8.36 -22.96 18.85
N TYR A 80 -7.34 -22.96 18.00
CA TYR A 80 -7.49 -23.11 16.54
C TYR A 80 -7.48 -24.56 16.05
N THR A 81 -7.21 -25.52 16.94
CA THR A 81 -6.72 -26.89 16.62
C THR A 81 -5.35 -26.87 15.95
N GLN A 82 -4.54 -27.92 16.18
CA GLN A 82 -3.23 -28.01 15.54
C GLN A 82 -3.31 -27.89 14.01
N VAL A 83 -4.28 -28.58 13.40
CA VAL A 83 -4.50 -28.54 11.94
C VAL A 83 -4.87 -27.13 11.47
N GLY A 84 -5.74 -26.43 12.19
CA GLY A 84 -6.14 -25.06 11.83
C GLY A 84 -5.02 -24.04 12.01
N TYR A 85 -4.25 -24.17 13.09
CA TYR A 85 -3.09 -23.32 13.36
C TYR A 85 -2.02 -23.47 12.28
N ASP A 86 -1.68 -24.72 11.92
CA ASP A 86 -0.72 -25.00 10.85
C ASP A 86 -1.22 -24.49 9.49
N TYR A 87 -2.52 -24.64 9.23
CA TYR A 87 -3.14 -24.17 8.00
C TYR A 87 -2.99 -22.65 7.84
N VAL A 88 -3.30 -21.85 8.87
CA VAL A 88 -3.19 -20.38 8.80
C VAL A 88 -1.74 -19.93 8.60
N ASN A 89 -0.78 -20.56 9.27
CA ASN A 89 0.62 -20.15 9.21
C ASN A 89 1.34 -20.54 7.91
N GLN A 90 0.80 -21.50 7.15
CA GLN A 90 1.46 -22.05 5.95
C GLN A 90 0.72 -21.68 4.65
N THR A 91 -0.44 -21.03 4.72
CA THR A 91 -1.26 -20.73 3.55
C THR A 91 -1.00 -19.32 3.01
N THR A 92 -0.70 -19.23 1.72
CA THR A 92 -0.63 -17.97 0.98
C THR A 92 -1.89 -17.72 0.14
N MET A 93 -2.04 -16.50 -0.41
CA MET A 93 -3.14 -16.22 -1.34
C MET A 93 -3.07 -17.07 -2.61
N VAL A 94 -1.87 -17.44 -3.06
CA VAL A 94 -1.67 -18.36 -4.20
C VAL A 94 -2.27 -19.73 -3.89
N ASP A 95 -2.07 -20.23 -2.68
CA ASP A 95 -2.60 -21.54 -2.24
C ASP A 95 -4.13 -21.52 -2.17
N ILE A 96 -4.72 -20.43 -1.66
CA ILE A 96 -6.18 -20.25 -1.63
C ILE A 96 -6.76 -20.27 -3.05
N LEU A 97 -6.14 -19.57 -4.00
CA LEU A 97 -6.61 -19.53 -5.38
C LEU A 97 -6.50 -20.89 -6.06
N LYS A 98 -5.38 -21.61 -5.90
CA LYS A 98 -5.20 -22.95 -6.47
C LYS A 98 -6.18 -23.96 -5.87
N ARG A 99 -6.42 -23.89 -4.55
CA ARG A 99 -7.40 -24.75 -3.87
C ARG A 99 -8.83 -24.50 -4.36
N SER A 100 -9.23 -23.23 -4.45
CA SER A 100 -10.61 -22.85 -4.79
C SER A 100 -10.89 -22.99 -6.29
N PHE A 101 -9.89 -22.74 -7.14
CA PHE A 101 -9.99 -22.77 -8.59
C PHE A 101 -8.80 -23.53 -9.21
N PRO A 102 -8.85 -24.89 -9.23
CA PRO A 102 -7.73 -25.70 -9.72
C PRO A 102 -7.27 -25.39 -11.15
N LYS A 103 -8.16 -24.84 -11.99
CA LYS A 103 -7.84 -24.40 -13.36
C LYS A 103 -6.81 -23.27 -13.42
N LEU A 104 -6.64 -22.51 -12.34
CA LEU A 104 -5.64 -21.43 -12.23
C LEU A 104 -4.22 -21.95 -11.94
N SER A 105 -4.02 -23.26 -11.75
CA SER A 105 -2.70 -23.83 -11.43
C SER A 105 -1.64 -23.52 -12.48
N ARG A 106 -2.02 -23.52 -13.77
CA ARG A 106 -1.09 -23.22 -14.88
C ARG A 106 -0.75 -21.72 -14.97
N PRO A 107 -1.72 -20.78 -14.97
CA PRO A 107 -1.43 -19.35 -14.90
C PRO A 107 -0.63 -18.92 -13.66
N LEU A 108 -0.80 -19.59 -12.53
CA LEU A 108 -0.12 -19.29 -11.26
C LEU A 108 1.20 -20.06 -11.09
N GLN A 109 1.74 -20.63 -12.16
CA GLN A 109 3.03 -21.32 -12.11
C GLN A 109 4.15 -20.27 -12.00
N GLY A 110 4.98 -20.39 -10.96
CA GLY A 110 6.09 -19.44 -10.71
C GLY A 110 5.66 -18.09 -10.09
N VAL A 111 4.37 -17.90 -9.79
CA VAL A 111 3.88 -16.71 -9.09
C VAL A 111 4.12 -16.88 -7.58
N GLU A 112 5.02 -16.09 -7.01
CA GLU A 112 5.30 -16.05 -5.56
C GLU A 112 4.23 -15.24 -4.81
N ASN A 113 3.81 -14.10 -5.37
CA ASN A 113 2.82 -13.20 -4.78
C ASN A 113 1.62 -13.04 -5.73
N ALA A 114 0.43 -13.39 -5.25
CA ALA A 114 -0.80 -13.31 -6.04
C ALA A 114 -1.23 -11.87 -6.36
N PHE A 115 -0.70 -10.86 -5.66
CA PHE A 115 -1.05 -9.45 -5.87
C PHE A 115 -0.16 -8.75 -6.91
N ASP A 116 0.92 -9.39 -7.34
CA ASP A 116 1.77 -8.89 -8.42
C ASP A 116 1.14 -9.16 -9.79
N VAL A 117 1.71 -8.55 -10.83
CA VAL A 117 1.33 -8.84 -12.22
C VAL A 117 1.77 -10.25 -12.58
N TRP A 118 0.82 -11.14 -12.89
CA TRP A 118 1.13 -12.52 -13.27
C TRP A 118 1.76 -12.58 -14.66
N SER A 119 2.68 -13.53 -14.89
CA SER A 119 3.29 -13.83 -16.19
C SER A 119 4.21 -12.76 -16.83
N ARG A 120 4.65 -11.74 -16.08
CA ARG A 120 5.65 -10.77 -16.55
C ARG A 120 7.02 -11.03 -15.90
N GLU A 121 8.10 -10.90 -16.65
CA GLU A 121 9.47 -10.96 -16.10
C GLU A 121 9.66 -9.82 -15.09
N ARG A 122 10.22 -10.13 -13.90
CA ARG A 122 10.37 -9.17 -12.78
C ARG A 122 11.29 -7.99 -13.09
N ASP A 123 11.97 -7.97 -14.24
CA ASP A 123 13.05 -7.02 -14.52
C ASP A 123 12.54 -5.64 -14.97
N GLU A 124 11.28 -5.50 -15.42
CA GLU A 124 10.80 -4.26 -16.04
C GLU A 124 10.07 -3.30 -15.06
N TYR A 125 9.52 -3.84 -13.97
CA TYR A 125 8.84 -3.08 -12.90
C TYR A 125 9.20 -3.60 -11.50
N SER A 126 10.31 -4.34 -11.36
CA SER A 126 10.99 -4.29 -10.08
C SER A 126 11.26 -2.80 -9.88
N LEU A 127 10.50 -2.21 -8.96
CA LEU A 127 10.90 -1.03 -8.25
C LEU A 127 12.28 -1.42 -7.72
N GLY A 128 13.31 -1.15 -8.53
CA GLY A 128 14.66 -1.50 -8.17
C GLY A 128 14.82 -0.97 -6.77
N THR A 129 15.33 -1.79 -5.87
CA THR A 129 15.88 -1.33 -4.60
C THR A 129 17.09 -0.44 -4.85
N ALA A 130 17.07 0.43 -5.87
CA ALA A 130 17.71 1.72 -5.79
C ALA A 130 16.97 2.47 -4.67
N GLN A 131 17.32 2.14 -3.42
CA GLN A 131 17.30 3.14 -2.37
C GLN A 131 17.96 4.37 -2.98
N ARG A 132 17.22 5.47 -3.14
CA ARG A 132 17.92 6.75 -3.18
C ARG A 132 18.72 6.81 -1.88
N ALA A 133 19.97 7.26 -1.98
CA ALA A 133 20.91 7.30 -0.85
C ALA A 133 20.45 8.22 0.31
N ASP A 134 19.31 8.90 0.16
CA ASP A 134 18.72 9.87 1.07
C ASP A 134 17.56 9.31 1.92
N PHE A 135 17.24 8.01 1.86
CA PHE A 135 16.09 7.45 2.60
C PHE A 135 16.22 7.53 4.14
N LEU A 136 17.42 7.78 4.68
CA LEU A 136 17.68 7.90 6.14
C LEU A 136 18.69 8.98 6.53
N ASN A 137 18.87 10.03 5.71
CA ASN A 137 19.63 11.22 6.14
C ASN A 137 18.70 12.36 6.51
#